data_AF-A0A6I4ZZZ4-F1
#
_entry.id   AF-A0A6I4ZZZ4-F1
#
_cell.length_a   1.000
_cell.length_b   1.000
_cell.length_c   1.000
_cell.angle_alpha   90.00
_cell.angle_beta   90.00
_cell.angle_gamma   90.00
#
_symmetry.space_group_name_H-M   'P 1'
#
loop_
_entity.id
_entity.type
_entity.pdbx_description
1 polymer ?
#
loop_
_entity_poly.entity_id
_entity_poly.type
_entity_poly.pdbx_seq_one_letter_code
_entity_poly.pdbx_strand_id
1 'polypeptide(L)'
;MTRGEMAIVLQKAFNLNGISNKSFNDVSAGHKAYEVIQALAKNKITNGYLDGIFKSGNILTRAHSTVFMARSMSNYFISGKASLHSKNVIVWSDYFGVYKTDVTTNETQTLACKKSPR
;
A
#
# COMPACT_ATOMS: atom_id res chain seq x y z
N MET A 1 15.53 15.89 -6.52
CA MET A 1 14.24 15.76 -5.83
C MET A 1 14.47 15.18 -4.45
N THR A 2 14.06 15.91 -3.42
CA THR A 2 14.15 15.48 -2.01
C THR A 2 12.96 14.61 -1.63
N ARG A 3 13.09 13.85 -0.54
CA ARG A 3 11.99 13.04 0.00
C ARG A 3 10.79 13.90 0.41
N GLY A 4 11.04 15.09 0.96
CA GLY A 4 10.00 16.06 1.32
C GLY A 4 9.27 16.61 0.11
N GLU A 5 9.98 16.96 -0.96
CA GLU A 5 9.38 17.40 -2.23
C GLU A 5 8.46 16.32 -2.81
N MET A 6 8.92 15.06 -2.85
CA MET A 6 8.09 13.95 -3.32
C MET A 6 6.82 13.79 -2.47
N ALA A 7 6.91 13.98 -1.15
CA ALA A 7 5.75 13.92 -0.27
C ALA A 7 4.70 14.99 -0.63
N ILE A 8 5.14 16.22 -0.94
CA ILE A 8 4.26 17.31 -1.38
C ILE A 8 3.58 16.95 -2.71
N VAL A 9 4.35 16.41 -3.66
CA VAL A 9 3.82 15.99 -4.97
C VAL A 9 2.74 14.92 -4.79
N LEU A 10 2.99 13.89 -3.98
CA LEU A 10 2.04 12.81 -3.74
C LEU A 10 0.79 13.29 -3.00
N GLN A 11 0.95 14.16 -2.00
CA GLN A 11 -0.17 14.73 -1.26
C GLN A 11 -1.11 15.49 -2.19
N LYS A 12 -0.56 16.30 -3.10
CA LYS A 12 -1.34 17.04 -4.09
C LYS A 12 -1.93 16.14 -5.17
N ALA A 13 -1.15 15.20 -5.71
CA ALA A 13 -1.60 14.33 -6.80
C ALA A 13 -2.79 13.44 -6.40
N PHE A 14 -2.80 12.98 -5.15
CA PHE A 14 -3.85 12.07 -4.62
C PHE A 14 -4.79 12.76 -3.63
N ASN A 15 -4.73 14.08 -3.47
CA ASN A 15 -5.52 14.87 -2.51
C ASN A 15 -5.54 14.24 -1.10
N LEU A 16 -4.36 13.84 -0.62
CA LEU A 16 -4.22 13.15 0.66
C LEU A 16 -4.42 14.13 1.81
N ASN A 17 -5.33 13.80 2.71
CA ASN A 17 -5.67 14.62 3.87
C ASN A 17 -5.65 13.78 5.16
N GLY A 18 -5.54 14.47 6.29
CA GLY A 18 -5.63 13.89 7.62
C GLY A 18 -4.31 13.91 8.40
N ILE A 19 -4.43 13.81 9.72
CA ILE A 19 -3.30 13.83 10.64
C ILE A 19 -3.11 12.43 11.21
N SER A 20 -1.86 11.96 11.19
CA SER A 20 -1.46 10.70 11.82
C SER A 20 -1.05 10.92 13.26
N ASN A 21 -1.25 9.90 14.11
CA ASN A 21 -0.70 9.91 15.48
C ASN A 21 0.81 9.63 15.50
N LYS A 22 1.43 9.39 14.33
CA LYS A 22 2.85 9.13 14.23
C LYS A 22 3.60 10.46 14.28
N SER A 23 4.57 10.57 15.19
CA SER A 23 5.49 11.71 15.25
C SER A 23 6.80 11.35 14.57
N PHE A 24 7.46 12.35 13.99
CA PHE A 24 8.82 12.25 13.46
C PHE A 24 9.70 13.26 14.19
N ASN A 25 10.86 12.81 14.68
CA ASN A 25 11.72 13.65 15.53
C ASN A 25 12.33 14.85 14.79
N ASP A 26 12.46 14.77 13.46
CA ASP A 26 13.02 15.81 12.61
C ASP A 26 11.97 16.78 12.02
N VAL A 27 10.68 16.54 12.25
CA VAL A 27 9.59 17.34 11.67
C VAL A 27 8.76 17.93 12.80
N SER A 28 9.06 19.18 13.15
CA SER A 28 8.30 19.93 14.14
C SER A 28 6.94 20.38 13.57
N ALA A 29 5.97 20.62 14.45
CA ALA A 29 4.61 21.04 14.07
C ALA A 29 4.57 22.35 13.27
N GLY A 30 5.57 23.23 13.44
CA GLY A 30 5.68 24.49 12.67
C GLY A 30 6.31 24.33 11.29
N HIS A 31 6.79 23.14 10.93
CA HIS A 31 7.44 22.92 9.65
C HIS A 31 6.40 22.77 8.53
N LYS A 32 6.58 23.44 7.39
CA LYS A 32 5.64 23.37 6.24
C LYS A 32 5.36 21.95 5.74
N ALA A 33 6.35 21.06 5.88
CA ALA A 33 6.21 19.66 5.49
C ALA A 33 5.48 18.80 6.55
N TYR A 34 5.19 19.31 7.74
CA TYR A 34 4.56 18.56 8.83
C TYR A 34 3.23 17.96 8.39
N GLU A 35 2.30 18.80 7.94
CA GLU A 35 0.96 18.36 7.52
C GLU A 35 1.01 17.35 6.38
N VAL A 36 1.87 17.61 5.41
CA VAL A 36 2.08 16.74 4.23
C VAL A 36 2.58 15.37 4.66
N ILE A 37 3.61 15.33 5.51
CA ILE A 37 4.20 14.08 5.99
C ILE A 37 3.19 13.32 6.87
N GLN A 38 2.39 14.03 7.65
CA GLN A 38 1.33 13.44 8.46
C GLN A 38 0.21 12.84 7.60
N ALA A 39 -0.20 13.50 6.52
CA ALA A 39 -1.16 12.96 5.57
C ALA A 39 -0.63 11.66 4.92
N LEU A 40 0.65 11.65 4.51
CA LEU A 40 1.27 10.44 3.95
C LEU A 40 1.37 9.31 5.00
N ALA A 41 1.68 9.64 6.24
CA ALA A 41 1.78 8.66 7.32
C ALA A 41 0.40 8.09 7.68
N LYS A 42 -0.65 8.93 7.67
CA LYS A 42 -2.04 8.51 7.92
C LYS A 42 -2.52 7.51 6.89
N ASN A 43 -2.19 7.77 5.63
CA ASN A 43 -2.48 6.89 4.49
C ASN A 43 -1.48 5.73 4.37
N LYS A 44 -0.59 5.54 5.37
CA LYS A 44 0.39 4.44 5.44
C LYS A 44 1.34 4.34 4.23
N ILE A 45 1.54 5.46 3.52
CA ILE A 45 2.46 5.55 2.38
C ILE A 45 3.90 5.58 2.88
N THR A 46 4.14 6.28 3.99
CA THR A 46 5.45 6.39 4.64
C THR A 46 5.39 5.99 6.10
N ASN A 47 6.41 5.25 6.55
CA ASN A 47 6.60 4.91 7.96
C ASN A 47 7.82 5.62 8.57
N GLY A 48 8.53 6.46 7.82
CA GLY A 48 9.83 6.98 8.23
C GLY A 48 10.91 5.89 8.28
N TYR A 49 12.00 6.19 8.96
CA TYR A 49 13.07 5.24 9.29
C TYR A 49 12.81 4.58 10.66
N LEU A 50 13.55 3.51 10.95
CA LEU A 50 13.48 2.81 12.25
C LEU A 50 13.80 3.75 13.42
N ASP A 51 14.65 4.73 13.21
CA ASP A 51 15.07 5.73 14.21
C ASP A 51 13.99 6.77 14.54
N GLY A 52 12.79 6.67 13.94
CA GLY A 52 11.70 7.64 14.14
C GLY A 52 11.88 8.96 13.38
N ILE A 53 12.75 8.97 12.38
CA ILE A 53 13.11 10.16 11.58
C ILE A 53 12.51 10.02 10.17
N PHE A 54 12.07 11.11 9.55
CA PHE A 54 11.59 11.14 8.17
C PHE A 54 12.69 11.51 7.16
N LYS A 55 13.64 12.37 7.51
CA LYS A 55 14.73 12.90 6.67
C LYS A 55 14.18 13.56 5.39
N SER A 56 13.36 14.60 5.55
CA SER A 56 12.72 15.31 4.43
C SER A 56 13.73 15.89 3.42
N GLY A 57 14.87 16.38 3.90
CA GLY A 57 15.93 16.97 3.08
C GLY A 57 16.81 15.97 2.34
N ASN A 58 16.72 14.66 2.64
CA ASN A 58 17.57 13.68 1.96
C ASN A 58 17.15 13.49 0.49
N ILE A 59 18.16 13.26 -0.35
CA ILE A 59 17.96 12.91 -1.76
C ILE A 59 17.22 11.57 -1.82
N LEU A 60 16.15 11.55 -2.62
CA LEU A 60 15.33 10.37 -2.78
C LEU A 60 15.93 9.45 -3.86
N THR A 61 16.16 8.18 -3.53
CA THR A 61 16.59 7.19 -4.53
C THR A 61 15.42 6.73 -5.40
N ARG A 62 15.71 6.29 -6.64
CA ARG A 62 14.69 5.77 -7.56
C ARG A 62 13.83 4.68 -6.91
N ALA A 63 14.46 3.74 -6.20
CA ALA A 63 13.76 2.67 -5.50
C ALA A 63 12.80 3.19 -4.41
N HIS A 64 13.18 4.23 -3.65
CA HIS A 64 12.26 4.80 -2.67
C HIS A 64 11.08 5.53 -3.34
N SER A 65 11.33 6.22 -4.45
CA SER A 65 10.26 6.92 -5.18
C SER A 65 9.19 5.96 -5.74
N THR A 66 9.60 4.81 -6.28
CA THR A 66 8.67 3.80 -6.81
C THR A 66 7.85 3.16 -5.71
N VAL A 67 8.45 2.91 -4.54
CA VAL A 67 7.72 2.38 -3.37
C VAL A 67 6.64 3.37 -2.90
N PHE A 68 6.95 4.66 -2.84
CA PHE A 68 5.93 5.65 -2.48
C PHE A 68 4.79 5.70 -3.49
N MET A 69 5.11 5.66 -4.79
CA MET A 69 4.10 5.65 -5.84
C MET A 69 3.21 4.40 -5.78
N ALA A 70 3.81 3.21 -5.66
CA ALA A 70 3.08 1.96 -5.54
C ALA A 70 2.11 1.98 -4.35
N ARG A 71 2.57 2.46 -3.18
CA ARG A 71 1.73 2.58 -1.99
C ARG A 71 0.63 3.63 -2.13
N SER A 72 0.88 4.73 -2.83
CA SER A 72 -0.16 5.75 -3.08
C SER A 72 -1.27 5.25 -4.01
N MET A 73 -0.96 4.33 -4.94
CA MET A 73 -1.92 3.81 -5.91
C MET A 73 -2.78 2.66 -5.36
N SER A 74 -2.22 1.80 -4.50
CA SER A 74 -2.95 0.65 -3.97
C SER A 74 -2.50 0.25 -2.57
N ASN A 75 -3.49 0.04 -1.70
CA ASN A 75 -3.31 -0.48 -0.34
C ASN A 75 -2.70 -1.90 -0.31
N TYR A 76 -2.71 -2.62 -1.45
CA TYR A 76 -2.05 -3.91 -1.60
C TYR A 76 -0.54 -3.82 -1.27
N PHE A 77 0.12 -2.73 -1.64
CA PHE A 77 1.56 -2.54 -1.43
C PHE A 77 1.94 -2.00 -0.04
N ILE A 78 0.94 -1.63 0.76
CA ILE A 78 1.10 -1.13 2.14
C ILE A 78 1.11 -2.30 3.13
N SER A 79 0.28 -3.29 2.85
CA SER A 79 0.15 -4.49 3.66
C SER A 79 1.19 -5.52 3.19
N GLY A 80 2.27 -5.67 3.94
CA GLY A 80 3.14 -6.86 3.84
C GLY A 80 2.41 -8.19 4.13
N LYS A 81 1.07 -8.19 4.28
CA LYS A 81 0.26 -9.39 4.07
C LYS A 81 -0.07 -9.50 2.59
N ALA A 82 0.68 -10.38 1.93
CA ALA A 82 0.06 -11.37 1.06
C ALA A 82 -1.11 -12.03 1.82
N SER A 83 -2.26 -11.37 1.80
CA SER A 83 -3.54 -12.00 2.08
C SER A 83 -4.32 -12.03 0.78
N LEU A 84 -3.69 -12.57 -0.26
CA LEU A 84 -4.45 -13.42 -1.17
C LEU A 84 -4.54 -14.74 -0.45
N HIS A 85 -5.70 -14.98 0.16
CA HIS A 85 -6.22 -16.27 0.64
C HIS A 85 -5.25 -17.19 1.40
N SER A 86 -5.65 -17.59 2.60
CA SER A 86 -5.13 -18.75 3.35
C SER A 86 -4.23 -19.67 2.51
N LYS A 87 -2.92 -19.59 2.74
CA LYS A 87 -1.83 -20.47 2.31
C LYS A 87 -2.25 -21.53 1.26
N ASN A 88 -1.75 -21.38 0.05
CA ASN A 88 -1.82 -22.37 -1.04
C ASN A 88 -3.20 -22.52 -1.68
N VAL A 89 -4.04 -21.48 -1.72
CA VAL A 89 -5.33 -21.57 -2.41
C VAL A 89 -5.40 -20.60 -3.59
N ILE A 90 -5.67 -21.10 -4.80
CA ILE A 90 -6.03 -20.26 -5.95
C ILE A 90 -7.53 -20.41 -6.20
N VAL A 91 -8.24 -19.28 -6.32
CA VAL A 91 -9.68 -19.27 -6.66
C VAL A 91 -9.84 -18.63 -8.04
N TRP A 92 -10.56 -19.29 -8.94
CA TRP A 92 -10.90 -18.77 -10.27
C TRP A 92 -12.35 -19.06 -10.64
N SER A 93 -12.88 -18.31 -11.61
CA SER A 93 -14.22 -18.50 -12.14
C SER A 93 -14.21 -18.45 -13.66
N ASP A 94 -15.04 -19.29 -14.26
CA ASP A 94 -15.33 -19.30 -15.69
C ASP A 94 -16.86 -19.34 -15.91
N TYR A 95 -17.29 -19.66 -17.13
CA TYR A 95 -18.70 -19.80 -17.49
C TYR A 95 -19.40 -20.99 -16.82
N PHE A 96 -18.63 -21.98 -16.35
CA PHE A 96 -19.15 -23.21 -15.74
C PHE A 96 -19.27 -23.08 -14.21
N GLY A 97 -18.43 -22.28 -13.56
CA GLY A 97 -18.54 -22.10 -12.12
C GLY A 97 -17.44 -21.28 -11.43
N VAL A 98 -17.38 -21.45 -10.12
CA VAL A 98 -16.32 -20.95 -9.23
C VAL A 98 -15.59 -22.14 -8.65
N TYR A 99 -14.26 -22.12 -8.75
CA TYR A 99 -13.38 -23.21 -8.35
C TYR A 99 -12.33 -22.74 -7.38
N LYS A 100 -11.90 -23.65 -6.51
CA LYS A 100 -10.83 -23.46 -5.55
C LYS A 100 -9.81 -24.57 -5.76
N THR A 101 -8.54 -24.22 -5.89
CA THR A 101 -7.44 -25.18 -5.94
C THR A 101 -6.49 -25.02 -4.80
N ASP A 102 -6.08 -26.15 -4.23
CA ASP A 102 -5.02 -26.21 -3.24
C ASP A 102 -3.68 -26.44 -3.97
N VAL A 103 -2.81 -25.43 -4.02
CA VAL A 103 -1.50 -25.41 -4.70
C VAL A 103 -0.52 -26.46 -4.14
N THR A 104 -0.76 -26.95 -2.92
CA THR A 104 0.06 -28.03 -2.32
C THR A 104 -0.34 -29.43 -2.76
N THR A 105 -1.62 -29.65 -3.07
CA THR A 105 -2.14 -30.98 -3.45
C THR A 105 -2.53 -31.05 -4.92
N ASN A 106 -2.57 -29.91 -5.62
CA ASN A 106 -3.17 -29.75 -6.95
C ASN A 106 -4.63 -30.23 -7.01
N GLU A 107 -5.31 -30.29 -5.88
CA GLU A 107 -6.71 -30.69 -5.81
C GLU A 107 -7.60 -29.49 -6.12
N THR A 108 -8.61 -29.70 -6.98
CA THR A 108 -9.59 -28.68 -7.35
C THR A 108 -10.96 -29.03 -6.79
N GLN A 109 -11.54 -28.12 -6.01
CA GLN A 109 -12.89 -28.21 -5.47
C GLN A 109 -13.81 -27.21 -6.17
N THR A 110 -15.00 -27.65 -6.57
CA THR A 110 -16.03 -26.77 -7.12
C THR A 110 -16.78 -26.11 -5.96
N LEU A 111 -16.75 -24.77 -5.89
CA LEU A 111 -17.41 -24.01 -4.83
C LEU A 111 -18.87 -23.68 -5.20
N ALA A 112 -19.12 -23.36 -6.47
CA ALA A 112 -20.45 -23.06 -6.96
C ALA A 112 -20.56 -23.37 -8.46
N CYS A 113 -21.56 -24.15 -8.86
CA CYS A 113 -21.92 -24.37 -10.26
C CYS A 113 -22.89 -23.25 -10.70
N LYS A 114 -22.55 -22.51 -11.76
CA LYS A 114 -23.49 -21.55 -12.34
C LYS A 114 -24.42 -22.31 -13.28
N LYS A 115 -25.74 -22.26 -13.02
CA LYS A 115 -26.75 -22.84 -13.92
C LYS A 115 -26.59 -22.24 -15.31
N SER A 116 -26.56 -23.09 -16.35
CA SER A 116 -26.44 -22.64 -17.73
C SER A 116 -27.56 -21.65 -18.09
N PRO A 117 -27.26 -20.56 -18.82
CA PRO A 117 -28.31 -19.77 -19.46
C PRO A 117 -29.02 -20.68 -20.47
N ARG A 118 -30.36 -20.73 -20.36
CA ARG A 118 -31.25 -21.48 -21.27
C ARG A 118 -31.22 -20.90 -22.67
#